data_AF-A0A7S6M5T8-F1
#
_entry.id   AF-A0A7S6M5T8-F1
#
_cell.length_a   1.000
_cell.length_b   1.000
_cell.length_c   1.000
_cell.angle_alpha   90.00
_cell.angle_beta   90.00
_cell.angle_gamma   90.00
#
_symmetry.space_group_name_H-M   'P 1'
#
loop_
_entity.id
_entity.type
_entity.pdbx_description
1 polymer ?
#
loop_
_entity_poly.entity_id
_entity_poly.type
_entity_poly.pdbx_seq_one_letter_code
_entity_poly.pdbx_strand_id
1 'polypeptide(L)'
;MTVSRVLPGILLMCVTALAVAQDGISEQQKLLARRAAEADAYRKLAETVYGIEINSRTYVKDFVAESDDIRGDLDTFVKGIRLGTPRWYEDGSCEVPAEVTVAKVIETLVSAHARHYKGNSIKASDFESITARTEKQVIKVIGMGAPRDADRIAGGGGDVDSGPAPAASGGAIPDNWRRVGPQARLMAIRAARMDAFRRLAERVKGLRLTSQTQVRDFVTESDVITTELQADLVGATEAGVFLSPTELIAEVRLVLPTEQVITTIKKLHSRHYKGNDVKASQIEDIVRTVVKKEFEAVGQGVPPQRFMRQYAEQTGVELPDWAGGAISAVGEGTDPEFGSPQGRLKAARAAEMDARRKLAERIAGLRLTGSTTVSDFATVADHISSQVSAVIVDSVVTSTRFTEDTAQVTVELPGARVWSIISVEQRRIKISGGGN
;
A
#
# COMPACT_ATOMS: atom_id res chain seq x y z
N MET A 1 84.55 -15.26 -36.09
CA MET A 1 83.24 -15.10 -36.76
C MET A 1 82.16 -15.40 -35.73
N THR A 2 81.26 -14.45 -35.58
CA THR A 2 80.39 -14.15 -34.43
C THR A 2 79.16 -15.04 -34.37
N VAL A 3 78.89 -15.61 -33.18
CA VAL A 3 77.65 -16.31 -32.83
C VAL A 3 76.62 -15.27 -32.39
N SER A 4 75.57 -15.06 -33.18
CA SER A 4 74.46 -14.16 -32.84
C SER A 4 73.32 -14.96 -32.20
N ARG A 5 73.06 -14.66 -30.92
CA ARG A 5 71.89 -15.12 -30.17
C ARG A 5 70.68 -14.24 -30.53
N VAL A 6 69.61 -14.84 -31.04
CA VAL A 6 68.31 -14.17 -31.23
C VAL A 6 67.38 -14.57 -30.08
N LEU A 7 67.03 -13.60 -29.24
CA LEU A 7 65.91 -13.71 -28.28
C LEU A 7 64.58 -13.51 -29.03
N PRO A 8 63.52 -14.30 -28.78
CA PRO A 8 62.18 -13.93 -29.19
C PRO A 8 61.58 -12.99 -28.14
N GLY A 9 61.31 -11.74 -28.52
CA GLY A 9 60.51 -10.81 -27.73
C GLY A 9 59.04 -11.22 -27.78
N ILE A 10 58.47 -11.55 -26.62
CA ILE A 10 57.04 -11.79 -26.45
C ILE A 10 56.34 -10.43 -26.43
N LEU A 11 55.69 -10.09 -27.54
CA LEU A 11 54.79 -8.93 -27.66
C LEU A 11 53.44 -9.30 -27.00
N LEU A 12 53.21 -8.82 -25.79
CA LEU A 12 51.93 -8.95 -25.09
C LEU A 12 50.91 -7.97 -25.71
N MET A 13 50.12 -8.41 -26.69
CA MET A 13 48.94 -7.68 -27.14
C MET A 13 47.86 -7.76 -26.06
N CYS A 14 47.68 -6.70 -25.28
CA CYS A 14 46.48 -6.47 -24.50
C CYS A 14 45.31 -6.18 -25.46
N VAL A 15 44.54 -7.20 -25.82
CA VAL A 15 43.21 -7.02 -26.38
C VAL A 15 42.31 -6.54 -25.24
N THR A 16 42.07 -5.24 -25.17
CA THR A 16 41.00 -4.69 -24.34
C THR A 16 39.68 -5.16 -24.93
N ALA A 17 39.08 -6.20 -24.34
CA ALA A 17 37.70 -6.54 -24.59
C ALA A 17 36.83 -5.37 -24.12
N LEU A 18 36.34 -4.57 -25.07
CA LEU A 18 35.18 -3.71 -24.85
C LEU A 18 34.01 -4.65 -24.56
N ALA A 19 33.69 -4.83 -23.27
CA ALA A 19 32.44 -5.39 -22.85
C ALA A 19 31.34 -4.42 -23.31
N VAL A 20 30.70 -4.75 -24.43
CA VAL A 20 29.50 -4.08 -24.90
C VAL A 20 28.44 -4.36 -23.83
N ALA A 21 28.08 -3.34 -23.05
CA ALA A 21 26.95 -3.42 -22.13
C ALA A 21 25.70 -3.72 -22.97
N GLN A 22 25.22 -4.95 -22.89
CA GLN A 22 23.87 -5.25 -23.33
C GLN A 22 22.94 -4.61 -22.29
N ASP A 23 22.33 -3.48 -22.65
CA ASP A 23 21.19 -2.87 -21.96
C ASP A 23 20.00 -3.84 -22.02
N GLY A 24 20.07 -4.89 -21.20
CA GLY A 24 18.94 -5.77 -20.96
C GLY A 24 17.96 -5.07 -20.02
N ILE A 25 16.71 -4.96 -20.45
CA ILE A 25 15.60 -4.48 -19.62
C ILE A 25 15.62 -5.25 -18.30
N SER A 26 15.86 -4.52 -17.22
CA SER A 26 16.00 -5.11 -15.89
C SER A 26 14.72 -5.83 -15.48
N GLU A 27 14.84 -6.92 -14.71
CA GLU A 27 13.67 -7.61 -14.13
C GLU A 27 12.80 -6.65 -13.28
N GLN A 28 13.37 -5.55 -12.79
CA GLN A 28 12.67 -4.46 -12.11
C GLN A 28 11.82 -3.63 -13.07
N GLN A 29 12.34 -3.23 -14.23
CA GLN A 29 11.58 -2.54 -15.27
C GLN A 29 10.44 -3.41 -15.80
N LYS A 30 10.66 -4.73 -15.92
CA LYS A 30 9.58 -5.68 -16.22
C LYS A 30 8.53 -5.66 -15.12
N LEU A 31 8.90 -5.82 -13.85
CA LEU A 31 7.91 -5.77 -12.77
C LEU A 31 7.10 -4.47 -12.73
N LEU A 32 7.73 -3.31 -12.97
CA LEU A 32 7.07 -2.02 -13.05
C LEU A 32 6.13 -1.93 -14.26
N ALA A 33 6.55 -2.40 -15.44
CA ALA A 33 5.72 -2.49 -16.62
C ALA A 33 4.48 -3.35 -16.35
N ARG A 34 4.64 -4.49 -15.68
CA ARG A 34 3.50 -5.33 -15.28
C ARG A 34 2.54 -4.61 -14.36
N ARG A 35 3.04 -3.95 -13.30
CA ARG A 35 2.20 -3.20 -12.36
C ARG A 35 1.45 -2.05 -13.02
N ALA A 36 2.12 -1.33 -13.92
CA ALA A 36 1.50 -0.29 -14.71
C ALA A 36 0.39 -0.85 -15.61
N ALA A 37 0.63 -2.01 -16.25
CA ALA A 37 -0.36 -2.70 -17.06
C ALA A 37 -1.56 -3.19 -16.23
N GLU A 38 -1.33 -3.74 -15.03
CA GLU A 38 -2.41 -4.15 -14.12
C GLU A 38 -3.25 -2.95 -13.66
N ALA A 39 -2.62 -1.84 -13.28
CA ALA A 39 -3.33 -0.62 -12.89
C ALA A 39 -4.11 0.01 -14.06
N ASP A 40 -3.54 0.02 -15.27
CA ASP A 40 -4.21 0.50 -16.47
C ASP A 40 -5.40 -0.40 -16.86
N ALA A 41 -5.29 -1.72 -16.65
CA ALA A 41 -6.39 -2.65 -16.85
C ALA A 41 -7.55 -2.35 -15.89
N TYR A 42 -7.28 -2.16 -14.59
CA TYR A 42 -8.31 -1.80 -13.61
C TYR A 42 -8.95 -0.44 -13.93
N ARG A 43 -8.16 0.56 -14.35
CA ARG A 43 -8.69 1.87 -14.75
C ARG A 43 -9.65 1.74 -15.93
N LYS A 44 -9.23 1.10 -17.01
CA LYS A 44 -10.07 0.89 -18.21
C LYS A 44 -11.33 0.10 -17.90
N LEU A 45 -11.23 -0.89 -17.00
CA LEU A 45 -12.37 -1.67 -16.56
C LEU A 45 -13.34 -0.79 -15.77
N ALA A 46 -12.84 -0.02 -14.80
CA ALA A 46 -13.64 0.92 -14.03
C ALA A 46 -14.34 1.92 -14.96
N GLU A 47 -13.63 2.59 -15.87
CA GLU A 47 -14.21 3.52 -16.84
C GLU A 47 -15.33 2.89 -17.67
N THR A 48 -15.12 1.65 -18.13
CA THR A 48 -16.13 0.92 -18.90
C THR A 48 -17.36 0.62 -18.05
N VAL A 49 -17.18 0.21 -16.80
CA VAL A 49 -18.28 -0.10 -15.87
C VAL A 49 -19.04 1.16 -15.46
N TYR A 50 -18.34 2.24 -15.14
CA TYR A 50 -18.92 3.53 -14.77
C TYR A 50 -19.66 4.19 -15.94
N GLY A 51 -19.26 3.88 -17.18
CA GLY A 51 -19.91 4.34 -18.42
C GLY A 51 -21.17 3.56 -18.80
N ILE A 52 -21.54 2.50 -18.08
CA ILE A 52 -22.77 1.74 -18.38
C ILE A 52 -23.99 2.63 -18.11
N GLU A 53 -24.90 2.69 -19.07
CA GLU A 53 -26.19 3.36 -18.93
C GLU A 53 -27.17 2.46 -18.17
N ILE A 54 -27.73 2.97 -17.08
CA ILE A 54 -28.76 2.25 -16.29
C ILE A 54 -30.14 2.51 -16.89
N ASN A 55 -30.44 3.78 -17.19
CA ASN A 55 -31.65 4.21 -17.88
C ASN A 55 -31.36 5.45 -18.75
N SER A 56 -32.37 5.93 -19.48
CA SER A 56 -32.25 7.04 -20.45
C SER A 56 -31.71 8.37 -19.91
N ARG A 57 -31.54 8.50 -18.59
CA ARG A 57 -31.10 9.72 -17.92
C ARG A 57 -29.96 9.50 -16.93
N THR A 58 -29.53 8.25 -16.68
CA THR A 58 -28.66 7.93 -15.55
C THR A 58 -27.64 6.86 -15.92
N TYR A 59 -26.37 7.13 -15.62
CA TYR A 59 -25.26 6.19 -15.78
C TYR A 59 -24.84 5.59 -14.44
N VAL A 60 -24.04 4.53 -14.47
CA VAL A 60 -23.45 3.94 -13.26
C VAL A 60 -22.63 4.96 -12.47
N LYS A 61 -21.88 5.84 -13.14
CA LYS A 61 -21.16 6.95 -12.48
C LYS A 61 -22.07 7.91 -11.70
N ASP A 62 -23.31 8.11 -12.14
CA ASP A 62 -24.26 8.98 -11.46
C ASP A 62 -24.88 8.24 -10.27
N PHE A 63 -25.15 6.94 -10.43
CA PHE A 63 -25.64 6.06 -9.37
C PHE A 63 -24.66 5.93 -8.19
N VAL A 64 -23.36 5.81 -8.45
CA VAL A 64 -22.32 5.78 -7.39
C VAL A 64 -22.04 7.15 -6.77
N ALA A 65 -22.48 8.24 -7.40
CA ALA A 65 -22.36 9.58 -6.82
C ALA A 65 -23.38 9.81 -5.70
N GLU A 66 -24.51 9.10 -5.72
CA GLU A 66 -25.59 9.20 -4.73
C GLU A 66 -25.22 8.61 -3.35
N SER A 67 -24.27 7.69 -3.29
CA SER A 67 -23.82 7.09 -2.03
C SER A 67 -22.39 6.58 -2.11
N ASP A 68 -21.57 6.99 -1.14
CA ASP A 68 -20.21 6.51 -0.97
C ASP A 68 -20.15 5.01 -0.68
N ASP A 69 -21.20 4.42 -0.09
CA ASP A 69 -21.27 2.97 0.12
C ASP A 69 -21.45 2.23 -1.21
N ILE A 70 -22.26 2.78 -2.13
CA ILE A 70 -22.47 2.22 -3.48
C ILE A 70 -21.16 2.29 -4.28
N ARG A 71 -20.44 3.41 -4.16
CA ARG A 71 -19.09 3.56 -4.74
C ARG A 71 -18.12 2.53 -4.17
N GLY A 72 -18.09 2.38 -2.84
CA GLY A 72 -17.21 1.42 -2.17
C GLY A 72 -17.47 -0.04 -2.57
N ASP A 73 -18.74 -0.43 -2.71
CA ASP A 73 -19.12 -1.76 -3.21
C ASP A 73 -18.64 -2.00 -4.64
N LEU A 74 -18.85 -1.02 -5.53
CA LEU A 74 -18.46 -1.14 -6.94
C LEU A 74 -16.94 -1.16 -7.12
N ASP A 75 -16.21 -0.33 -6.37
CA ASP A 75 -14.75 -0.30 -6.39
C ASP A 75 -14.16 -1.60 -5.85
N THR A 76 -14.75 -2.15 -4.78
CA THR A 76 -14.36 -3.47 -4.24
C THR A 76 -14.58 -4.56 -5.28
N PHE A 77 -15.69 -4.51 -6.01
CA PHE A 77 -15.97 -5.44 -7.09
C PHE A 77 -14.95 -5.33 -8.23
N VAL A 78 -14.68 -4.13 -8.73
CA VAL A 78 -13.72 -3.89 -9.83
C VAL A 78 -12.31 -4.35 -9.45
N LYS A 79 -11.86 -4.05 -8.23
CA LYS A 79 -10.56 -4.49 -7.69
C LYS A 79 -10.50 -6.00 -7.44
N GLY A 80 -11.66 -6.66 -7.29
CA GLY A 80 -11.77 -8.11 -7.11
C GLY A 80 -11.73 -8.92 -8.42
N ILE A 81 -11.69 -8.26 -9.58
CA ILE A 81 -11.69 -8.93 -10.88
C ILE A 81 -10.33 -9.58 -11.13
N ARG A 82 -10.36 -10.86 -11.51
CA ARG A 82 -9.15 -11.60 -11.87
C ARG A 82 -8.65 -11.14 -13.24
N LEU A 83 -7.45 -10.61 -13.26
CA LEU A 83 -6.73 -10.30 -14.49
C LEU A 83 -6.25 -11.59 -15.17
N GLY A 84 -6.19 -11.56 -16.50
CA GLY A 84 -5.63 -12.64 -17.31
C GLY A 84 -4.10 -12.63 -17.33
N THR A 85 -3.52 -13.59 -18.04
CA THR A 85 -2.07 -13.79 -18.07
C THR A 85 -1.36 -12.61 -18.77
N PRO A 86 -0.31 -12.00 -18.16
CA PRO A 86 0.46 -10.94 -18.79
C PRO A 86 1.17 -11.41 -20.07
N ARG A 87 1.12 -10.59 -21.12
CA ARG A 87 1.88 -10.77 -22.37
C ARG A 87 3.04 -9.78 -22.39
N TRP A 88 4.21 -10.26 -22.81
CA TRP A 88 5.46 -9.49 -22.84
C TRP A 88 5.91 -9.32 -24.28
N TYR A 89 6.39 -8.12 -24.60
CA TYR A 89 6.98 -7.78 -25.90
C TYR A 89 8.49 -7.57 -25.80
N GLU A 90 9.16 -7.62 -26.95
CA GLU A 90 10.63 -7.50 -27.04
C GLU A 90 11.15 -6.13 -26.58
N ASP A 91 10.31 -5.10 -26.63
CA ASP A 91 10.58 -3.75 -26.11
C ASP A 91 10.39 -3.64 -24.59
N GLY A 92 10.05 -4.74 -23.92
CA GLY A 92 9.79 -4.86 -22.49
C GLY A 92 8.43 -4.31 -22.03
N SER A 93 7.55 -3.95 -22.96
CA SER A 93 6.17 -3.60 -22.64
C SER A 93 5.37 -4.84 -22.21
N CYS A 94 4.38 -4.59 -21.37
CA CYS A 94 3.52 -5.59 -20.77
C CYS A 94 2.06 -5.27 -21.09
N GLU A 95 1.33 -6.29 -21.54
CA GLU A 95 -0.11 -6.25 -21.71
C GLU A 95 -0.79 -7.17 -20.71
N VAL A 96 -1.83 -6.68 -20.04
CA VAL A 96 -2.63 -7.49 -19.11
C VAL A 96 -4.08 -7.44 -19.55
N PRO A 97 -4.64 -8.53 -20.10
CA PRO A 97 -6.05 -8.59 -20.44
C PRO A 97 -6.89 -8.73 -19.16
N ALA A 98 -8.01 -8.02 -19.07
CA ALA A 98 -9.01 -8.19 -18.03
C ALA A 98 -10.38 -8.43 -18.67
N GLU A 99 -11.13 -9.39 -18.13
CA GLU A 99 -12.44 -9.75 -18.63
C GLU A 99 -13.45 -9.84 -17.48
N VAL A 100 -14.62 -9.22 -17.67
CA VAL A 100 -15.74 -9.32 -16.75
C VAL A 100 -17.05 -9.44 -17.53
N THR A 101 -17.97 -10.28 -17.06
CA THR A 101 -19.28 -10.41 -17.72
C THR A 101 -20.21 -9.30 -17.25
N VAL A 102 -21.03 -8.78 -18.16
CA VAL A 102 -22.01 -7.73 -17.86
C VAL A 102 -23.01 -8.20 -16.80
N ALA A 103 -23.39 -9.48 -16.84
CA ALA A 103 -24.22 -10.10 -15.80
C ALA A 103 -23.63 -9.98 -14.38
N LYS A 104 -22.31 -10.13 -14.23
CA LYS A 104 -21.63 -10.01 -12.92
C LYS A 104 -21.62 -8.56 -12.42
N VAL A 105 -21.46 -7.61 -13.33
CA VAL A 105 -21.55 -6.18 -13.02
C VAL A 105 -22.96 -5.83 -12.55
N ILE A 106 -23.98 -6.31 -13.27
CA ILE A 106 -25.40 -6.11 -12.93
C ILE A 106 -25.76 -6.73 -11.59
N GLU A 107 -25.32 -7.96 -11.32
CA GLU A 107 -25.50 -8.63 -10.01
C GLU A 107 -24.98 -7.75 -8.86
N THR A 108 -23.81 -7.13 -9.06
CA THR A 108 -23.20 -6.23 -8.09
C THR A 108 -24.00 -4.94 -7.93
N LEU A 109 -24.44 -4.32 -9.04
CA LEU A 109 -25.23 -3.09 -9.02
C LEU A 109 -26.60 -3.28 -8.35
N VAL A 110 -27.29 -4.39 -8.64
CA VAL A 110 -28.56 -4.75 -8.00
C VAL A 110 -28.36 -4.98 -6.50
N SER A 111 -27.29 -5.67 -6.11
CA SER A 111 -26.94 -5.86 -4.70
C SER A 111 -26.64 -4.54 -3.99
N ALA A 112 -25.90 -3.63 -4.62
CA ALA A 112 -25.60 -2.32 -4.06
C ALA A 112 -26.86 -1.43 -3.96
N HIS A 113 -27.73 -1.48 -4.97
CA HIS A 113 -29.03 -0.79 -4.98
C HIS A 113 -29.90 -1.25 -3.82
N ALA A 114 -30.11 -2.56 -3.68
CA ALA A 114 -30.95 -3.13 -2.62
C ALA A 114 -30.44 -2.81 -1.20
N ARG A 115 -29.12 -2.68 -1.03
CA ARG A 115 -28.50 -2.44 0.28
C ARG A 115 -28.40 -0.97 0.67
N HIS A 116 -28.13 -0.09 -0.29
CA HIS A 116 -27.69 1.28 0.02
C HIS A 116 -28.52 2.38 -0.67
N TYR A 117 -29.27 2.07 -1.72
CA TYR A 117 -30.03 3.07 -2.45
C TYR A 117 -31.44 3.26 -1.86
N LYS A 118 -31.75 4.48 -1.44
CA LYS A 118 -33.05 4.88 -0.87
C LYS A 118 -33.82 5.86 -1.75
N GLY A 119 -33.26 6.20 -2.91
CA GLY A 119 -33.90 7.11 -3.87
C GLY A 119 -34.99 6.44 -4.68
N ASN A 120 -35.70 7.22 -5.51
CA ASN A 120 -36.78 6.74 -6.37
C ASN A 120 -36.49 6.90 -7.87
N SER A 121 -35.28 7.39 -8.23
CA SER A 121 -34.88 7.68 -9.62
C SER A 121 -34.36 6.45 -10.37
N ILE A 122 -33.95 5.39 -9.67
CA ILE A 122 -33.45 4.14 -10.26
C ILE A 122 -34.22 2.97 -9.65
N LYS A 123 -34.84 2.14 -10.50
CA LYS A 123 -35.58 0.94 -10.08
C LYS A 123 -34.74 -0.32 -10.32
N ALA A 124 -34.98 -1.37 -9.54
CA ALA A 124 -34.32 -2.66 -9.71
C ALA A 124 -34.50 -3.23 -11.14
N SER A 125 -35.67 -3.02 -11.75
CA SER A 125 -35.98 -3.41 -13.13
C SER A 125 -35.16 -2.68 -14.20
N ASP A 126 -34.58 -1.51 -13.87
CA ASP A 126 -33.75 -0.76 -14.81
C ASP A 126 -32.43 -1.50 -15.07
N PHE A 127 -31.89 -2.17 -14.04
CA PHE A 127 -30.66 -2.97 -14.16
C PHE A 127 -30.86 -4.25 -14.98
N GLU A 128 -32.03 -4.89 -14.88
CA GLU A 128 -32.37 -6.07 -15.69
C GLU A 128 -32.44 -5.72 -17.18
N SER A 129 -32.89 -4.50 -17.49
CA SER A 129 -32.99 -3.95 -18.85
C SER A 129 -31.63 -3.69 -19.50
N ILE A 130 -30.54 -3.58 -18.73
CA ILE A 130 -29.17 -3.39 -19.22
C ILE A 130 -28.69 -4.62 -19.99
N THR A 131 -28.99 -5.83 -19.48
CA THR A 131 -28.61 -7.10 -20.12
C THR A 131 -29.22 -7.24 -21.51
N ALA A 132 -30.47 -6.78 -21.68
CA ALA A 132 -31.20 -6.85 -22.93
C ALA A 132 -30.72 -5.83 -23.98
N ARG A 133 -30.11 -4.72 -23.56
CA ARG A 133 -29.64 -3.63 -24.44
C ARG A 133 -28.16 -3.75 -24.81
N THR A 134 -27.39 -4.55 -24.07
CA THR A 134 -25.94 -4.65 -24.25
C THR A 134 -25.59 -5.76 -25.23
N GLU A 135 -25.12 -5.42 -26.43
CA GLU A 135 -24.70 -6.41 -27.44
C GLU A 135 -23.48 -7.24 -26.99
N LYS A 136 -22.56 -6.62 -26.24
CA LYS A 136 -21.34 -7.26 -25.73
C LYS A 136 -21.54 -7.74 -24.30
N GLN A 137 -21.83 -9.02 -24.12
CA GLN A 137 -22.05 -9.64 -22.80
C GLN A 137 -20.76 -9.80 -21.96
N VAL A 138 -19.60 -9.54 -22.55
CA VAL A 138 -18.29 -9.57 -21.90
C VAL A 138 -17.58 -8.25 -22.15
N ILE A 139 -17.24 -7.56 -21.07
CA ILE A 139 -16.36 -6.40 -21.07
C ILE A 139 -14.94 -6.93 -21.09
N LYS A 140 -14.21 -6.63 -22.17
CA LYS A 140 -12.79 -6.98 -22.33
C LYS A 140 -11.98 -5.69 -22.43
N VAL A 141 -11.00 -5.56 -21.57
CA VAL A 141 -10.04 -4.45 -21.61
C VAL A 141 -8.62 -5.00 -21.61
N ILE A 142 -7.69 -4.27 -22.20
CA ILE A 142 -6.26 -4.60 -22.18
C ILE A 142 -5.55 -3.43 -21.53
N GLY A 143 -4.96 -3.68 -20.37
CA GLY A 143 -4.07 -2.73 -19.72
C GLY A 143 -2.67 -2.77 -20.34
N MET A 144 -2.07 -1.60 -20.55
CA MET A 144 -0.75 -1.45 -21.15
C MET A 144 0.23 -0.88 -20.13
N GLY A 145 1.42 -1.46 -20.05
CA GLY A 145 2.49 -0.95 -19.20
C GLY A 145 3.82 -0.95 -19.95
N ALA A 146 4.44 0.22 -20.03
CA ALA A 146 5.77 0.36 -20.63
C ALA A 146 6.86 0.17 -19.56
N PRO A 147 8.01 -0.40 -19.91
CA PRO A 147 9.18 -0.38 -19.04
C PRO A 147 9.60 1.07 -18.89
N ARG A 148 9.65 1.52 -17.64
CA ARG A 148 10.05 2.88 -17.28
C ARG A 148 11.22 2.77 -16.33
N ASP A 149 12.20 3.66 -16.50
CA ASP A 149 13.26 3.81 -15.51
C ASP A 149 12.64 4.13 -14.15
N ALA A 150 13.09 3.41 -13.12
CA ALA A 150 12.57 3.55 -11.76
C ALA A 150 12.65 5.00 -11.25
N ASP A 151 13.51 5.82 -11.85
CA ASP A 151 13.73 7.24 -11.53
C ASP A 151 12.63 8.19 -12.03
N ARG A 152 11.70 7.76 -12.90
CA ARG A 152 10.65 8.61 -13.50
C ARG A 152 9.27 8.54 -12.84
N ILE A 153 9.11 7.87 -11.70
CA ILE A 153 7.79 7.70 -11.05
C ILE A 153 7.46 8.92 -10.16
N ALA A 154 6.96 9.97 -10.80
CA ALA A 154 6.24 11.06 -10.15
C ALA A 154 5.06 11.47 -11.04
N GLY A 155 3.83 11.19 -10.59
CA GLY A 155 2.62 11.74 -11.19
C GLY A 155 1.64 10.68 -11.69
N GLY A 156 0.49 10.59 -11.01
CA GLY A 156 -0.67 9.83 -11.46
C GLY A 156 -1.46 9.24 -10.30
N GLY A 157 -2.20 10.08 -9.58
CA GLY A 157 -3.06 9.68 -8.47
C GLY A 157 -4.35 8.97 -8.89
N GLY A 158 -4.95 8.27 -7.93
CA GLY A 158 -6.26 7.61 -8.02
C GLY A 158 -6.32 6.35 -7.16
N ASP A 159 -6.90 6.47 -5.96
CA ASP A 159 -7.42 5.42 -5.05
C ASP A 159 -6.52 4.21 -4.76
N VAL A 160 -5.53 4.40 -3.90
CA VAL A 160 -4.63 3.35 -3.41
C VAL A 160 -5.30 2.55 -2.29
N ASP A 161 -6.14 1.59 -2.68
CA ASP A 161 -6.16 0.32 -1.95
C ASP A 161 -4.81 -0.34 -2.21
N SER A 162 -4.14 -0.79 -1.16
CA SER A 162 -2.81 -1.42 -1.26
C SER A 162 -2.91 -2.64 -2.18
N GLY A 163 -2.45 -2.48 -3.42
CA GLY A 163 -2.43 -3.56 -4.42
C GLY A 163 -1.63 -4.78 -3.94
N PRO A 164 -1.75 -5.92 -4.64
CA PRO A 164 -1.12 -7.16 -4.24
C PRO A 164 0.39 -6.95 -4.10
N ALA A 165 0.87 -7.23 -2.89
CA ALA A 165 2.16 -6.82 -2.42
C ALA A 165 3.30 -7.55 -3.20
N PRO A 166 4.50 -6.95 -3.33
CA PRO A 166 5.61 -7.50 -4.12
C PRO A 166 5.89 -8.98 -3.77
N ALA A 167 5.87 -9.85 -4.77
CA ALA A 167 6.38 -11.21 -4.62
C ALA A 167 7.81 -11.14 -4.06
N ALA A 168 8.08 -11.93 -3.02
CA ALA A 168 9.36 -11.97 -2.34
C ALA A 168 10.48 -12.30 -3.35
N SER A 169 11.32 -11.32 -3.68
CA SER A 169 12.53 -11.56 -4.47
C SER A 169 13.62 -12.12 -3.57
N GLY A 170 13.74 -13.44 -3.54
CA GLY A 170 14.99 -14.07 -3.14
C GLY A 170 16.08 -13.72 -4.15
N GLY A 171 17.23 -13.19 -3.70
CA GLY A 171 18.44 -13.21 -4.51
C GLY A 171 19.58 -12.26 -4.12
N ALA A 172 19.35 -10.94 -4.06
CA ALA A 172 20.45 -9.99 -3.92
C ALA A 172 20.13 -8.85 -2.94
N ILE A 173 20.97 -8.67 -1.92
CA ILE A 173 20.91 -7.55 -0.98
C ILE A 173 21.26 -6.25 -1.74
N PRO A 174 20.41 -5.21 -1.77
CA PRO A 174 20.73 -3.98 -2.51
C PRO A 174 21.95 -3.23 -1.96
N ASP A 175 22.58 -2.36 -2.76
CA ASP A 175 23.85 -1.70 -2.42
C ASP A 175 23.80 -0.82 -1.16
N ASN A 176 22.74 -0.03 -1.00
CA ASN A 176 22.49 0.72 0.23
C ASN A 176 22.47 -0.18 1.47
N TRP A 177 21.85 -1.36 1.37
CA TRP A 177 21.80 -2.38 2.44
C TRP A 177 23.09 -3.18 2.63
N ARG A 178 23.97 -3.23 1.62
CA ARG A 178 25.34 -3.73 1.77
C ARG A 178 26.19 -2.74 2.56
N ARG A 179 26.09 -1.45 2.21
CA ARG A 179 26.86 -0.35 2.82
C ARG A 179 26.46 -0.09 4.27
N VAL A 180 25.16 -0.07 4.60
CA VAL A 180 24.70 0.11 5.99
C VAL A 180 25.06 -1.08 6.91
N GLY A 181 25.40 -2.23 6.30
CA GLY A 181 25.90 -3.41 7.00
C GLY A 181 24.82 -4.40 7.46
N PRO A 182 25.22 -5.65 7.74
CA PRO A 182 24.30 -6.75 8.06
C PRO A 182 23.55 -6.56 9.38
N GLN A 183 24.18 -5.95 10.39
CA GLN A 183 23.54 -5.72 11.70
C GLN A 183 22.39 -4.72 11.59
N ALA A 184 22.59 -3.61 10.89
CA ALA A 184 21.58 -2.60 10.62
C ALA A 184 20.39 -3.19 9.84
N ARG A 185 20.69 -4.01 8.81
CA ARG A 185 19.69 -4.74 8.04
C ARG A 185 18.83 -5.65 8.92
N LEU A 186 19.43 -6.47 9.78
CA LEU A 186 18.68 -7.35 10.67
C LEU A 186 17.82 -6.58 11.68
N MET A 187 18.31 -5.44 12.20
CA MET A 187 17.54 -4.58 13.09
C MET A 187 16.34 -3.94 12.37
N ALA A 188 16.52 -3.49 11.13
CA ALA A 188 15.43 -2.95 10.31
C ALA A 188 14.37 -4.01 10.00
N ILE A 189 14.77 -5.24 9.63
CA ILE A 189 13.85 -6.36 9.41
C ILE A 189 13.08 -6.70 10.69
N ARG A 190 13.74 -6.71 11.86
CA ARG A 190 13.06 -6.92 13.15
C ARG A 190 12.04 -5.82 13.44
N ALA A 191 12.40 -4.56 13.20
CA ALA A 191 11.48 -3.43 13.38
C ALA A 191 10.27 -3.55 12.44
N ALA A 192 10.51 -3.88 11.17
CA ALA A 192 9.47 -4.11 10.17
C ALA A 192 8.55 -5.27 10.55
N ARG A 193 9.10 -6.37 11.09
CA ARG A 193 8.32 -7.50 11.59
C ARG A 193 7.43 -7.09 12.77
N MET A 194 7.97 -6.34 13.73
CA MET A 194 7.19 -5.84 14.87
C MET A 194 6.05 -4.91 14.41
N ASP A 195 6.31 -4.04 13.43
CA ASP A 195 5.29 -3.21 12.81
C ASP A 195 4.24 -4.05 12.07
N ALA A 196 4.67 -5.10 11.36
CA ALA A 196 3.77 -6.00 10.64
C ALA A 196 2.83 -6.73 11.61
N PHE A 197 3.34 -7.21 12.76
CA PHE A 197 2.52 -7.81 13.80
C PHE A 197 1.50 -6.83 14.38
N ARG A 198 1.91 -5.58 14.64
CA ARG A 198 1.01 -4.52 15.11
C ARG A 198 -0.14 -4.30 14.12
N ARG A 199 0.18 -4.18 12.84
CA ARG A 199 -0.81 -3.98 11.77
C ARG A 199 -1.73 -5.18 11.60
N LEU A 200 -1.18 -6.39 11.65
CA LEU A 200 -1.97 -7.63 11.58
C LEU A 200 -2.94 -7.73 12.76
N ALA A 201 -2.50 -7.37 13.96
CA ALA A 201 -3.34 -7.33 15.14
C ALA A 201 -4.49 -6.32 15.00
N GLU A 202 -4.24 -5.12 14.50
CA GLU A 202 -5.30 -4.14 14.25
C GLU A 202 -6.27 -4.60 13.16
N ARG A 203 -5.78 -5.28 12.12
CA ARG A 203 -6.61 -5.90 11.10
C ARG A 203 -7.56 -6.95 11.69
N VAL A 204 -7.05 -7.81 12.57
CA VAL A 204 -7.83 -8.84 13.27
C VAL A 204 -8.83 -8.22 14.24
N LYS A 205 -8.43 -7.18 14.99
CA LYS A 205 -9.33 -6.42 15.88
C LYS A 205 -10.49 -5.74 15.14
N GLY A 206 -10.30 -5.37 13.88
CA GLY A 206 -11.35 -4.81 13.02
C GLY A 206 -12.32 -5.84 12.45
N LEU A 207 -12.09 -7.15 12.66
CA LEU A 207 -13.00 -8.19 12.21
C LEU A 207 -14.33 -8.07 12.95
N ARG A 208 -15.44 -8.01 12.21
CA ARG A 208 -16.78 -8.01 12.79
C ARG A 208 -17.15 -9.43 13.23
N LEU A 209 -17.59 -9.56 14.48
CA LEU A 209 -18.12 -10.81 15.03
C LEU A 209 -19.63 -10.92 14.85
N THR A 210 -20.34 -9.79 14.98
CA THR A 210 -21.80 -9.70 14.78
C THR A 210 -22.16 -8.40 14.05
N SER A 211 -23.45 -8.12 13.90
CA SER A 211 -23.95 -6.83 13.37
C SER A 211 -23.56 -5.63 14.24
N GLN A 212 -23.27 -5.84 15.53
CA GLN A 212 -23.00 -4.78 16.50
C GLN A 212 -21.66 -4.92 17.23
N THR A 213 -20.94 -6.04 17.09
CA THR A 213 -19.73 -6.34 17.85
C THR A 213 -18.56 -6.66 16.93
N GLN A 214 -17.39 -6.08 17.20
CA GLN A 214 -16.11 -6.41 16.57
C GLN A 214 -15.20 -7.20 17.53
N VAL A 215 -14.15 -7.81 16.98
CA VAL A 215 -13.12 -8.49 17.80
C VAL A 215 -12.52 -7.53 18.83
N ARG A 216 -12.32 -6.25 18.48
CA ARG A 216 -11.85 -5.23 19.44
C ARG A 216 -12.75 -5.11 20.66
N ASP A 217 -14.07 -5.12 20.49
CA ASP A 217 -15.03 -4.95 21.58
C ASP A 217 -15.00 -6.18 22.50
N PHE A 218 -14.87 -7.35 21.88
CA PHE A 218 -14.71 -8.63 22.59
C PHE A 218 -13.41 -8.71 23.41
N VAL A 219 -12.29 -8.20 22.91
CA VAL A 219 -11.01 -8.26 23.64
C VAL A 219 -10.85 -7.16 24.69
N THR A 220 -11.60 -6.07 24.61
CA THR A 220 -11.60 -5.00 25.64
C THR A 220 -12.34 -5.38 26.91
N GLU A 221 -13.17 -6.43 26.88
CA GLU A 221 -13.86 -6.94 28.08
C GLU A 221 -12.90 -7.61 29.07
N SER A 222 -11.70 -8.00 28.63
CA SER A 222 -10.69 -8.61 29.50
C SER A 222 -9.27 -8.40 28.97
N ASP A 223 -8.42 -7.80 29.81
CA ASP A 223 -6.98 -7.60 29.54
C ASP A 223 -6.25 -8.92 29.25
N VAL A 224 -6.75 -10.03 29.80
CA VAL A 224 -6.23 -11.38 29.55
C VAL A 224 -6.47 -11.79 28.10
N ILE A 225 -7.64 -11.46 27.54
CA ILE A 225 -7.98 -11.77 26.15
C ILE A 225 -7.10 -10.97 25.19
N THR A 226 -6.84 -9.69 25.48
CA THR A 226 -5.96 -8.86 24.66
C THR A 226 -4.54 -9.42 24.60
N THR A 227 -4.01 -9.85 25.75
CA THR A 227 -2.65 -10.41 25.84
C THR A 227 -2.55 -11.77 25.15
N GLU A 228 -3.52 -12.66 25.36
CA GLU A 228 -3.53 -13.97 24.69
C GLU A 228 -3.78 -13.86 23.18
N LEU A 229 -4.64 -12.92 22.72
CA LEU A 229 -4.83 -12.67 21.29
C LEU A 229 -3.51 -12.22 20.66
N GLN A 230 -2.80 -11.28 21.28
CA GLN A 230 -1.49 -10.84 20.78
C GLN A 230 -0.45 -11.96 20.78
N ALA A 231 -0.46 -12.84 21.78
CA ALA A 231 0.44 -14.00 21.85
C ALA A 231 0.13 -15.04 20.76
N ASP A 232 -1.14 -15.30 20.46
CA ASP A 232 -1.54 -16.23 19.41
C ASP A 232 -1.29 -15.66 17.99
N LEU A 233 -1.33 -14.34 17.82
CA LEU A 233 -0.95 -13.65 16.57
C LEU A 233 0.54 -13.78 16.25
N VAL A 234 1.39 -14.19 17.21
CA VAL A 234 2.81 -14.52 16.97
C VAL A 234 2.96 -15.73 16.03
N GLY A 235 1.92 -16.55 15.86
CA GLY A 235 1.87 -17.67 14.91
C GLY A 235 1.70 -17.28 13.43
N ALA A 236 1.70 -15.99 13.09
CA ALA A 236 1.67 -15.54 11.70
C ALA A 236 2.94 -15.95 10.94
N THR A 237 2.77 -16.40 9.69
CA THR A 237 3.89 -16.81 8.85
C THR A 237 4.49 -15.60 8.13
N GLU A 238 5.82 -15.55 8.09
CA GLU A 238 6.53 -14.55 7.29
C GLU A 238 6.50 -14.98 5.83
N ALA A 239 5.67 -14.30 5.03
CA ALA A 239 5.54 -14.58 3.60
C ALA A 239 6.66 -13.92 2.77
N GLY A 240 7.36 -12.93 3.33
CA GLY A 240 8.52 -12.36 2.66
C GLY A 240 9.11 -11.12 3.34
N VAL A 241 10.36 -10.85 2.98
CA VAL A 241 11.08 -9.63 3.33
C VAL A 241 11.44 -8.90 2.05
N PHE A 242 11.17 -7.60 2.01
CA PHE A 242 11.59 -6.71 0.95
C PHE A 242 12.53 -5.65 1.51
N LEU A 243 13.62 -5.37 0.80
CA LEU A 243 14.59 -4.34 1.16
C LEU A 243 14.57 -3.30 0.06
N SER A 244 14.18 -2.06 0.39
CA SER A 244 14.11 -1.02 -0.61
C SER A 244 15.50 -0.72 -1.20
N PRO A 245 15.68 -0.69 -2.53
CA PRO A 245 16.97 -0.41 -3.15
C PRO A 245 17.36 1.07 -3.08
N THR A 246 16.39 1.94 -2.88
CA THR A 246 16.56 3.40 -2.81
C THR A 246 16.47 3.92 -1.38
N GLU A 247 15.63 3.31 -0.56
CA GLU A 247 15.36 3.74 0.82
C GLU A 247 15.98 2.77 1.83
N LEU A 248 16.41 3.27 2.98
CA LEU A 248 16.74 2.41 4.12
C LEU A 248 15.47 1.97 4.87
N ILE A 249 14.50 1.43 4.13
CA ILE A 249 13.25 0.85 4.66
C ILE A 249 13.18 -0.63 4.30
N ALA A 250 13.10 -1.47 5.32
CA ALA A 250 12.77 -2.88 5.21
C ALA A 250 11.26 -3.04 5.34
N GLU A 251 10.68 -3.91 4.53
CA GLU A 251 9.28 -4.29 4.62
C GLU A 251 9.18 -5.79 4.91
N VAL A 252 8.29 -6.17 5.83
CA VAL A 252 8.03 -7.57 6.18
C VAL A 252 6.55 -7.85 6.00
N ARG A 253 6.24 -8.89 5.22
CA ARG A 253 4.88 -9.37 5.01
C ARG A 253 4.60 -10.52 5.96
N LEU A 254 3.56 -10.35 6.76
CA LEU A 254 2.99 -11.40 7.58
C LEU A 254 1.65 -11.84 7.01
N VAL A 255 1.43 -13.15 7.03
CA VAL A 255 0.19 -13.77 6.61
C VAL A 255 -0.32 -14.64 7.75
N LEU A 256 -1.62 -14.58 8.01
CA LEU A 256 -2.27 -15.35 9.05
C LEU A 256 -3.58 -15.94 8.52
N PRO A 257 -3.74 -17.27 8.48
CA PRO A 257 -4.97 -17.90 8.03
C PRO A 257 -6.18 -17.46 8.85
N THR A 258 -7.29 -17.16 8.17
CA THR A 258 -8.55 -16.75 8.80
C THR A 258 -9.06 -17.85 9.75
N GLU A 259 -8.89 -19.12 9.39
CA GLU A 259 -9.25 -20.26 10.23
C GLU A 259 -8.52 -20.26 11.58
N GLN A 260 -7.24 -19.88 11.57
CA GLN A 260 -6.44 -19.79 12.79
C GLN A 260 -6.93 -18.64 13.69
N VAL A 261 -7.23 -17.48 13.11
CA VAL A 261 -7.82 -16.33 13.83
C VAL A 261 -9.12 -16.74 14.51
N ILE A 262 -10.02 -17.39 13.77
CA ILE A 262 -11.32 -17.79 14.31
C ILE A 262 -11.17 -18.86 15.39
N THR A 263 -10.25 -19.81 15.21
CA THR A 263 -9.96 -20.83 16.22
C THR A 263 -9.43 -20.21 17.52
N THR A 264 -8.53 -19.23 17.42
CA THR A 264 -8.05 -18.45 18.57
C THR A 264 -9.18 -17.70 19.25
N ILE A 265 -10.01 -16.97 18.49
CA ILE A 265 -11.14 -16.22 19.06
C ILE A 265 -12.12 -17.15 19.77
N LYS A 266 -12.46 -18.32 19.20
CA LYS A 266 -13.29 -19.34 19.85
C LYS A 266 -12.70 -19.84 21.16
N LYS A 267 -11.40 -20.12 21.16
CA LYS A 267 -10.66 -20.59 22.36
C LYS A 267 -10.60 -19.52 23.44
N LEU A 268 -10.54 -18.25 23.05
CA LEU A 268 -10.60 -17.10 23.97
C LEU A 268 -12.00 -16.91 24.51
N HIS A 269 -13.02 -17.00 23.65
CA HIS A 269 -14.43 -16.91 24.02
C HIS A 269 -14.81 -17.98 25.04
N SER A 270 -14.51 -19.25 24.76
CA SER A 270 -14.86 -20.35 25.67
C SER A 270 -14.16 -20.27 27.03
N ARG A 271 -12.94 -19.72 27.09
CA ARG A 271 -12.15 -19.63 28.33
C ARG A 271 -12.46 -18.40 29.17
N HIS A 272 -12.73 -17.26 28.53
CA HIS A 272 -12.73 -15.97 29.22
C HIS A 272 -14.03 -15.18 29.07
N TYR A 273 -14.88 -15.50 28.09
CA TYR A 273 -16.10 -14.75 27.86
C TYR A 273 -17.27 -15.31 28.67
N LYS A 274 -17.90 -14.44 29.47
CA LYS A 274 -19.08 -14.77 30.28
C LYS A 274 -20.33 -13.96 29.88
N GLY A 275 -20.21 -13.10 28.86
CA GLY A 275 -21.31 -12.29 28.34
C GLY A 275 -22.26 -13.08 27.43
N ASN A 276 -23.34 -12.43 26.98
CA ASN A 276 -24.32 -13.01 26.05
C ASN A 276 -24.32 -12.35 24.66
N ASP A 277 -23.52 -11.30 24.46
CA ASP A 277 -23.54 -10.47 23.24
C ASP A 277 -22.91 -11.17 22.04
N VAL A 278 -22.00 -12.11 22.28
CA VAL A 278 -21.37 -12.94 21.25
C VAL A 278 -21.62 -14.42 21.56
N LYS A 279 -22.32 -15.12 20.68
CA LYS A 279 -22.52 -16.57 20.78
C LYS A 279 -21.45 -17.32 20.00
N ALA A 280 -21.04 -18.49 20.50
CA ALA A 280 -20.07 -19.36 19.82
C ALA A 280 -20.50 -19.73 18.38
N SER A 281 -21.81 -19.88 18.14
CA SER A 281 -22.36 -20.15 16.80
C SER A 281 -22.19 -18.97 15.83
N GLN A 282 -22.27 -17.73 16.32
CA GLN A 282 -22.07 -16.54 15.47
C GLN A 282 -20.60 -16.44 15.02
N ILE A 283 -19.66 -16.87 15.88
CA ILE A 283 -18.24 -16.94 15.52
C ILE A 283 -17.99 -17.98 14.42
N GLU A 284 -18.79 -19.06 14.35
CA GLU A 284 -18.73 -20.07 13.28
C GLU A 284 -19.23 -19.57 11.94
N ASP A 285 -20.29 -18.76 11.94
CA ASP A 285 -20.89 -18.23 10.72
C ASP A 285 -19.96 -17.24 10.00
N ILE A 286 -19.01 -16.62 10.73
CA ILE A 286 -17.95 -15.78 10.16
C ILE A 286 -17.03 -16.59 9.24
N VAL A 287 -16.69 -17.84 9.59
CA VAL A 287 -15.85 -18.70 8.74
C VAL A 287 -16.49 -18.90 7.37
N ARG A 288 -17.82 -19.00 7.33
CA ARG A 288 -18.60 -19.27 6.12
C ARG A 288 -18.78 -18.05 5.24
N THR A 289 -18.71 -16.86 5.83
CA THR A 289 -18.98 -15.57 5.15
C THR A 289 -17.72 -14.80 4.78
N VAL A 290 -16.59 -15.05 5.45
CA VAL A 290 -15.33 -14.37 5.14
C VAL A 290 -14.74 -14.91 3.84
N VAL A 291 -14.73 -14.06 2.82
CA VAL A 291 -14.26 -14.37 1.45
C VAL A 291 -12.75 -14.59 1.36
N LYS A 292 -11.97 -13.96 2.27
CA LYS A 292 -10.50 -14.05 2.29
C LYS A 292 -10.03 -15.18 3.21
N LYS A 293 -9.25 -16.11 2.64
CA LYS A 293 -8.68 -17.25 3.38
C LYS A 293 -7.60 -16.84 4.39
N GLU A 294 -6.99 -15.67 4.21
CA GLU A 294 -5.86 -15.19 4.99
C GLU A 294 -5.96 -13.69 5.25
N PHE A 295 -5.51 -13.28 6.43
CA PHE A 295 -5.18 -11.90 6.76
C PHE A 295 -3.74 -11.63 6.38
N GLU A 296 -3.49 -10.49 5.74
CA GLU A 296 -2.15 -10.04 5.39
C GLU A 296 -1.92 -8.65 6.00
N ALA A 297 -0.69 -8.43 6.46
CA ALA A 297 -0.19 -7.11 6.80
C ALA A 297 1.28 -6.95 6.40
N VAL A 298 1.62 -5.77 5.89
CA VAL A 298 3.00 -5.38 5.60
C VAL A 298 3.43 -4.32 6.60
N GLY A 299 4.49 -4.61 7.36
CA GLY A 299 5.12 -3.67 8.28
C GLY A 299 6.41 -3.10 7.71
N GLN A 300 6.79 -1.93 8.21
CA GLN A 300 7.96 -1.18 7.77
C GLN A 300 8.94 -0.93 8.92
N GLY A 301 10.22 -0.97 8.62
CA GLY A 301 11.28 -0.79 9.61
C GLY A 301 12.49 -0.09 9.03
N VAL A 302 13.02 0.87 9.79
CA VAL A 302 14.25 1.60 9.46
C VAL A 302 15.40 1.13 10.35
N PRO A 303 16.66 1.19 9.88
CA PRO A 303 17.81 0.99 10.74
C PRO A 303 17.86 1.99 11.89
N PRO A 304 18.43 1.62 13.05
CA PRO A 304 18.66 2.55 14.14
C PRO A 304 19.48 3.77 13.69
N GLN A 305 19.19 4.93 14.28
CA GLN A 305 19.78 6.22 13.88
C GLN A 305 21.31 6.21 13.82
N ARG A 306 21.98 5.47 14.72
CA ARG A 306 23.46 5.31 14.70
C ARG A 306 24.00 4.73 13.38
N PHE A 307 23.31 3.74 12.79
CA PHE A 307 23.74 3.12 11.53
C PHE A 307 23.42 4.01 10.34
N MET A 308 22.33 4.76 10.42
CA MET A 308 21.98 5.73 9.39
C MET A 308 23.01 6.87 9.34
N ARG A 309 23.45 7.39 10.50
CA ARG A 309 24.53 8.39 10.58
C ARG A 309 25.85 7.87 10.01
N GLN A 310 26.26 6.65 10.37
CA GLN A 310 27.44 6.01 9.79
C GLN A 310 27.35 5.86 8.27
N TYR A 311 26.19 5.46 7.75
CA TYR A 311 25.94 5.38 6.32
C TYR A 311 26.04 6.75 5.63
N ALA A 312 25.46 7.80 6.24
CA ALA A 312 25.58 9.18 5.79
C ALA A 312 27.04 9.65 5.69
N GLU A 313 27.82 9.45 6.76
CA GLU A 313 29.24 9.80 6.81
C GLU A 313 30.05 9.10 5.71
N GLN A 314 29.79 7.81 5.50
CA GLN A 314 30.48 7.01 4.48
C GLN A 314 30.12 7.42 3.04
N THR A 315 28.92 7.93 2.82
CA THR A 315 28.40 8.26 1.49
C THR A 315 28.41 9.76 1.18
N GLY A 316 28.77 10.60 2.16
CA GLY A 316 28.69 12.06 2.06
C GLY A 316 27.25 12.59 1.96
N VAL A 317 26.26 11.77 2.36
CA VAL A 317 24.85 12.17 2.36
C VAL A 317 24.53 12.83 3.69
N GLU A 318 24.19 14.13 3.69
CA GLU A 318 23.70 14.79 4.90
C GLU A 318 22.29 14.30 5.24
N LEU A 319 22.14 13.52 6.32
CA LEU A 319 20.84 13.05 6.80
C LEU A 319 20.28 14.02 7.84
N PRO A 320 19.08 14.59 7.63
CA PRO A 320 18.39 15.35 8.67
C PRO A 320 18.07 14.47 9.89
N ASP A 321 18.07 15.05 11.09
CA ASP A 321 17.86 14.30 12.33
C ASP A 321 16.52 13.54 12.38
N TRP A 322 15.50 14.08 11.72
CA TRP A 322 14.17 13.47 11.62
C TRP A 322 14.10 12.29 10.64
N ALA A 323 15.07 12.14 9.71
CA ALA A 323 15.02 11.11 8.68
C ALA A 323 15.08 9.68 9.25
N GLY A 324 15.63 9.51 10.46
CA GLY A 324 15.66 8.21 11.15
C GLY A 324 14.52 7.93 12.09
N GLY A 325 13.62 8.88 12.31
CA GLY A 325 12.47 8.75 13.19
C GLY A 325 11.17 8.51 12.43
N ALA A 326 10.12 8.18 13.17
CA ALA A 326 8.76 8.34 12.70
C ALA A 326 8.34 9.81 12.83
N ILE A 327 7.69 10.34 11.79
CA ILE A 327 7.00 11.62 11.82
C ILE A 327 5.53 11.31 12.08
N SER A 328 4.96 11.92 13.11
CA SER A 328 3.61 11.64 13.56
C SER A 328 2.76 12.89 13.68
N ALA A 329 1.44 12.73 13.62
CA ALA A 329 0.49 13.79 13.94
C ALA A 329 -0.78 13.22 14.55
N VAL A 330 -1.42 14.00 15.41
CA VAL A 330 -2.70 13.64 16.05
C VAL A 330 -3.78 14.55 15.52
N GLY A 331 -4.80 13.95 14.92
CA GLY A 331 -6.00 14.63 14.45
C GLY A 331 -7.20 14.35 15.32
N GLU A 332 -8.15 15.27 15.26
CA GLU A 332 -9.39 15.22 16.01
C GLU A 332 -10.59 15.34 15.07
N GLY A 333 -11.67 14.63 15.40
CA GLY A 333 -12.88 14.61 14.58
C GLY A 333 -14.11 14.30 15.42
N THR A 334 -15.22 14.92 15.07
CA THR A 334 -16.53 14.72 15.71
C THR A 334 -17.59 14.47 14.64
N ASP A 335 -18.76 14.01 15.06
CA ASP A 335 -19.91 13.78 14.21
C ASP A 335 -21.20 14.09 15.01
N PRO A 336 -22.24 14.70 14.41
CA PRO A 336 -23.49 15.00 15.11
C PRO A 336 -24.17 13.75 15.72
N GLU A 337 -23.91 12.57 15.16
CA GLU A 337 -24.44 11.29 15.62
C GLU A 337 -23.38 10.46 16.38
N PHE A 338 -22.44 11.09 17.10
CA PHE A 338 -21.32 10.43 17.80
C PHE A 338 -21.76 9.33 18.81
N GLY A 339 -22.98 9.42 19.33
CA GLY A 339 -23.56 8.37 20.17
C GLY A 339 -23.81 7.05 19.44
N SER A 340 -23.82 7.05 18.11
CA SER A 340 -24.01 5.85 17.29
C SER A 340 -22.69 5.23 16.83
N PRO A 341 -22.63 3.91 16.59
CA PRO A 341 -21.45 3.28 15.99
C PRO A 341 -21.05 3.86 14.63
N GLN A 342 -22.02 4.35 13.86
CA GLN A 342 -21.79 4.98 12.55
C GLN A 342 -21.17 6.38 12.71
N GLY A 343 -21.69 7.19 13.62
CA GLY A 343 -21.14 8.52 13.92
C GLY A 343 -19.72 8.44 14.49
N ARG A 344 -19.43 7.48 15.37
CA ARG A 344 -18.05 7.23 15.82
C ARG A 344 -17.10 6.91 14.66
N LEU A 345 -17.55 6.12 13.68
CA LEU A 345 -16.73 5.81 12.50
C LEU A 345 -16.49 7.04 11.62
N LYS A 346 -17.52 7.87 11.40
CA LYS A 346 -17.40 9.14 10.66
C LYS A 346 -16.46 10.11 11.38
N ALA A 347 -16.59 10.24 12.69
CA ALA A 347 -15.70 11.04 13.52
C ALA A 347 -14.25 10.55 13.46
N ALA A 348 -14.02 9.23 13.49
CA ALA A 348 -12.68 8.67 13.33
C ALA A 348 -12.08 8.97 11.94
N ARG A 349 -12.88 8.89 10.87
CA ARG A 349 -12.43 9.28 9.51
C ARG A 349 -12.10 10.77 9.42
N ALA A 350 -12.92 11.63 10.04
CA ALA A 350 -12.65 13.07 10.13
C ALA A 350 -11.35 13.34 10.90
N ALA A 351 -11.16 12.66 12.03
CA ALA A 351 -9.93 12.73 12.82
C ALA A 351 -8.70 12.27 12.03
N GLU A 352 -8.83 11.22 11.23
CA GLU A 352 -7.76 10.73 10.36
C GLU A 352 -7.39 11.75 9.27
N MET A 353 -8.38 12.40 8.64
CA MET A 353 -8.13 13.48 7.69
C MET A 353 -7.44 14.69 8.34
N ASP A 354 -7.90 15.11 9.52
CA ASP A 354 -7.24 16.17 10.29
C ASP A 354 -5.80 15.79 10.68
N ALA A 355 -5.58 14.52 11.05
CA ALA A 355 -4.26 14.01 11.41
C ALA A 355 -3.30 14.08 10.20
N ARG A 356 -3.76 13.68 9.01
CA ARG A 356 -2.97 13.78 7.77
C ARG A 356 -2.69 15.23 7.36
N ARG A 357 -3.65 16.14 7.55
CA ARG A 357 -3.43 17.58 7.33
C ARG A 357 -2.33 18.11 8.25
N LYS A 358 -2.42 17.82 9.56
CA LYS A 358 -1.38 18.20 10.53
C LYS A 358 -0.04 17.54 10.25
N LEU A 359 -0.03 16.29 9.74
CA LEU A 359 1.18 15.61 9.30
C LEU A 359 1.83 16.34 8.12
N ALA A 360 1.03 16.78 7.15
CA ALA A 360 1.50 17.56 6.01
C ALA A 360 2.15 18.88 6.45
N GLU A 361 1.49 19.62 7.35
CA GLU A 361 2.03 20.86 7.93
C GLU A 361 3.35 20.61 8.67
N ARG A 362 3.41 19.54 9.46
CA ARG A 362 4.63 19.14 10.16
C ARG A 362 5.75 18.81 9.20
N ILE A 363 5.46 18.06 8.12
CA ILE A 363 6.44 17.70 7.09
C ILE A 363 6.94 18.93 6.35
N ALA A 364 6.05 19.84 5.96
CA ALA A 364 6.39 21.09 5.28
C ALA A 364 7.38 21.94 6.11
N GLY A 365 7.22 21.96 7.44
CA GLY A 365 8.11 22.67 8.36
C GLY A 365 9.42 21.96 8.71
N LEU A 366 9.67 20.73 8.22
CA LEU A 366 10.91 20.02 8.51
C LEU A 366 12.10 20.73 7.87
N ARG A 367 13.19 20.87 8.62
CA ARG A 367 14.43 21.48 8.12
C ARG A 367 15.26 20.48 7.35
N LEU A 368 15.78 20.90 6.20
CA LEU A 368 16.67 20.12 5.35
C LEU A 368 18.13 20.45 5.67
N THR A 369 18.56 21.67 5.38
CA THR A 369 19.90 22.19 5.68
C THR A 369 19.82 23.70 5.95
N GLY A 370 20.56 24.19 6.95
CA GLY A 370 20.53 25.60 7.33
C GLY A 370 19.12 26.10 7.71
N SER A 371 18.62 27.11 7.00
CA SER A 371 17.26 27.65 7.16
C SER A 371 16.23 27.06 6.20
N THR A 372 16.64 26.22 5.25
CA THR A 372 15.75 25.68 4.20
C THR A 372 14.85 24.60 4.76
N THR A 373 13.54 24.77 4.57
CA THR A 373 12.51 23.77 4.93
C THR A 373 12.10 22.90 3.74
N VAL A 374 11.35 21.84 4.01
CA VAL A 374 10.70 21.03 2.96
C VAL A 374 9.77 21.89 2.10
N SER A 375 9.04 22.82 2.72
CA SER A 375 8.18 23.76 1.98
C SER A 375 8.98 24.63 1.03
N ASP A 376 10.07 25.24 1.50
CA ASP A 376 10.93 26.10 0.66
C ASP A 376 11.50 25.31 -0.51
N PHE A 377 11.87 24.05 -0.28
CA PHE A 377 12.38 23.16 -1.32
C PHE A 377 11.30 22.73 -2.32
N ALA A 378 10.08 22.47 -1.85
CA ALA A 378 8.94 22.11 -2.70
C ALA A 378 8.49 23.26 -3.61
N THR A 379 8.69 24.52 -3.21
CA THR A 379 8.44 25.70 -4.08
C THR A 379 9.42 25.79 -5.25
N VAL A 380 10.63 25.26 -5.09
CA VAL A 380 11.65 25.26 -6.16
C VAL A 380 11.41 24.11 -7.16
N ALA A 381 10.73 23.05 -6.73
CA ALA A 381 10.50 21.84 -7.52
C ALA A 381 9.05 21.32 -7.34
N ASP A 382 8.12 21.78 -8.18
CA ASP A 382 6.68 21.49 -8.07
C ASP A 382 6.34 19.99 -7.98
N HIS A 383 7.13 19.12 -8.64
CA HIS A 383 6.92 17.67 -8.55
C HIS A 383 7.17 17.11 -7.15
N ILE A 384 8.02 17.75 -6.34
CA ILE A 384 8.29 17.35 -4.95
C ILE A 384 7.04 17.53 -4.09
N SER A 385 6.28 18.60 -4.28
CA SER A 385 5.01 18.80 -3.57
C SER A 385 4.05 17.63 -3.81
N SER A 386 3.93 17.18 -5.05
CA SER A 386 3.08 16.03 -5.40
C SER A 386 3.60 14.70 -4.83
N GLN A 387 4.91 14.47 -4.82
CA GLN A 387 5.51 13.26 -4.25
C GLN A 387 5.40 13.23 -2.71
N VAL A 388 5.64 14.35 -2.05
CA VAL A 388 5.47 14.48 -0.59
C VAL A 388 4.00 14.28 -0.20
N SER A 389 3.07 14.83 -0.98
CA SER A 389 1.63 14.62 -0.80
C SER A 389 1.24 13.15 -0.95
N ALA A 390 1.77 12.45 -1.97
CA ALA A 390 1.52 11.02 -2.16
C ALA A 390 2.00 10.20 -0.95
N VAL A 391 3.17 10.54 -0.40
CA VAL A 391 3.71 9.87 0.77
C VAL A 391 2.91 10.15 2.05
N ILE A 392 2.29 11.33 2.19
CA ILE A 392 1.39 11.63 3.31
C ILE A 392 0.11 10.79 3.24
N VAL A 393 -0.42 10.54 2.05
CA VAL A 393 -1.57 9.64 1.87
C VAL A 393 -1.24 8.23 2.36
N ASP A 394 -0.01 7.77 2.13
CA ASP A 394 0.50 6.48 2.60
C ASP A 394 0.83 6.43 4.11
N SER A 395 0.55 7.50 4.86
CA SER A 395 0.70 7.49 6.32
C SER A 395 -0.28 6.51 6.97
N VAL A 396 0.19 5.89 8.05
CA VAL A 396 -0.47 4.75 8.67
C VAL A 396 -1.07 5.17 9.99
N VAL A 397 -2.32 4.78 10.24
CA VAL A 397 -2.97 4.97 11.55
C VAL A 397 -2.32 4.04 12.57
N THR A 398 -1.72 4.60 13.62
CA THR A 398 -1.10 3.83 14.72
C THR A 398 -1.96 3.77 15.96
N SER A 399 -2.89 4.72 16.13
CA SER A 399 -3.82 4.74 17.26
C SER A 399 -5.13 5.41 16.87
N THR A 400 -6.23 4.85 17.37
CA THR A 400 -7.56 5.48 17.35
C THR A 400 -8.13 5.40 18.76
N ARG A 401 -8.49 6.54 19.33
CA ARG A 401 -9.11 6.65 20.65
C ARG A 401 -10.42 7.39 20.53
N PHE A 402 -11.41 6.99 21.32
CA PHE A 402 -12.68 7.68 21.42
C PHE A 402 -12.79 8.28 22.81
N THR A 403 -13.16 9.56 22.85
CA THR A 403 -13.61 10.26 24.06
C THR A 403 -15.14 10.29 24.07
N GLU A 404 -15.78 11.14 24.88
CA GLU A 404 -17.24 11.21 24.97
C GLU A 404 -17.89 11.72 23.67
N ASP A 405 -17.26 12.67 22.98
CA ASP A 405 -17.80 13.35 21.78
C ASP A 405 -16.79 13.46 20.61
N THR A 406 -15.54 13.04 20.83
CA THR A 406 -14.45 13.27 19.89
C THR A 406 -13.64 11.99 19.66
N ALA A 407 -13.31 11.73 18.39
CA ALA A 407 -12.34 10.72 18.00
C ALA A 407 -10.96 11.37 17.85
N GLN A 408 -9.93 10.72 18.38
CA GLN A 408 -8.53 11.09 18.22
C GLN A 408 -7.81 10.00 17.42
N VAL A 409 -7.16 10.40 16.32
CA VAL A 409 -6.42 9.48 15.44
C VAL A 409 -4.98 9.95 15.34
N THR A 410 -4.04 9.02 15.56
CA THR A 410 -2.60 9.24 15.33
C THR A 410 -2.20 8.59 14.02
N VAL A 411 -1.61 9.37 13.13
CA VAL A 411 -0.97 8.87 11.90
C VAL A 411 0.54 8.98 11.99
N GLU A 412 1.25 8.02 11.41
CA GLU A 412 2.70 7.98 11.38
C GLU A 412 3.24 7.65 10.00
N LEU A 413 4.43 8.18 9.73
CA LEU A 413 5.18 7.96 8.51
C LEU A 413 6.68 7.86 8.83
N PRO A 414 7.42 6.88 8.27
CA PRO A 414 8.87 6.86 8.40
C PRO A 414 9.52 8.08 7.75
N GLY A 415 10.34 8.83 8.50
CA GLY A 415 11.06 9.99 7.98
C GLY A 415 11.96 9.65 6.78
N ALA A 416 12.50 8.43 6.74
CA ALA A 416 13.33 7.95 5.63
C ALA A 416 12.59 7.98 4.29
N ARG A 417 11.26 7.86 4.28
CA ARG A 417 10.42 7.91 3.08
C ARG A 417 10.22 9.35 2.57
N VAL A 418 10.12 10.32 3.47
CA VAL A 418 10.11 11.74 3.06
C VAL A 418 11.49 12.13 2.55
N TRP A 419 12.55 11.68 3.24
CA TRP A 419 13.92 11.98 2.86
C TRP A 419 14.34 11.36 1.52
N SER A 420 13.85 10.17 1.17
CA SER A 420 14.18 9.52 -0.11
C SER A 420 13.78 10.39 -1.31
N ILE A 421 12.58 10.99 -1.25
CA ILE A 421 12.08 11.93 -2.28
C ILE A 421 13.02 13.14 -2.39
N ILE A 422 13.32 13.78 -1.26
CA ILE A 422 14.06 15.04 -1.25
C ILE A 422 15.52 14.85 -1.63
N SER A 423 16.15 13.77 -1.15
CA SER A 423 17.58 13.49 -1.39
C SER A 423 17.89 13.11 -2.84
N VAL A 424 16.92 12.55 -3.59
CA VAL A 424 17.07 12.31 -5.03
C VAL A 424 17.12 13.65 -5.77
N GLU A 425 16.20 14.56 -5.47
CA GLU A 425 16.13 15.85 -6.15
C GLU A 425 17.30 16.77 -5.79
N GLN A 426 17.72 16.79 -4.52
CA GLN A 426 18.91 17.54 -4.11
C GLN A 426 20.17 17.11 -4.87
N ARG A 427 20.33 15.81 -5.13
CA ARG A 427 21.45 15.30 -5.95
C ARG A 427 21.34 15.75 -7.39
N ARG A 428 20.13 15.73 -7.96
CA ARG A 428 19.87 16.19 -9.32
C ARG A 428 20.22 17.67 -9.51
N ILE A 429 19.80 18.53 -8.57
CA ILE A 429 20.09 19.98 -8.61
C ILE A 429 21.59 20.24 -8.47
N LYS A 430 22.29 19.55 -7.54
CA LYS A 430 23.74 19.67 -7.38
C LYS A 430 24.52 19.29 -8.65
N ILE A 431 24.08 18.23 -9.35
CA ILE A 431 24.70 17.80 -10.62
C ILE A 431 24.44 18.84 -11.73
N SER A 432 23.25 19.43 -11.79
CA SER A 432 22.91 20.46 -12.78
C SER A 432 23.58 21.82 -12.53
N GLY A 433 23.89 22.15 -11.28
CA GLY A 433 24.54 23.42 -10.90
C GLY A 433 26.07 23.39 -10.89
N GLY A 434 26.69 22.21 -10.98
CA GLY A 434 28.15 22.01 -10.96
C GLY A 434 28.83 22.05 -12.34
N GLY A 435 28.07 22.32 -13.41
CA GLY A 435 28.61 22.52 -14.76
C GLY A 435 28.69 24.00 -15.11
N ASN A 436 29.69 24.70 -14.58
CA ASN A 436 30.16 25.98 -15.12
C ASN A 436 31.65 26.16 -14.80
#